data_AF-A0A9K3HAD4-F1
#
_entry.id   AF-A0A9K3HAD4-F1
#
_cell.length_a   1.000
_cell.length_b   1.000
_cell.length_c   1.000
_cell.angle_alpha   90.00
_cell.angle_beta   90.00
_cell.angle_gamma   90.00
#
_symmetry.space_group_name_H-M   'P 1'
#
loop_
_entity.id
_entity.type
_entity.pdbx_description
1 polymer ?
#
loop_
_entity_poly.entity_id
_entity_poly.type
_entity_poly.pdbx_seq_one_letter_code
_entity_poly.pdbx_strand_id
1 'polypeptide(L)'
;MYVKYAKECGFLFKKGTTKTNSKGVLHIKYYLCTRSGLYKDKKVDTLDPNQKERVVRSNFSKRTDCGALLCVLFEDGSWKVYKFVEEHNHELVERPDKHFLPTERHLTQLQKHVIHSMSKLNLGPVKAFNVMKTCFGRFEDVGVSKVEFKNYKRQINLFIGEYDADMVVKYLNEKKKHSQPNLSYDYITDEENRLKGLFWCDDQAKHNYHVFGDVISFDATYRSNKYSMVFVPFTGIDNHHCNVTFGATLLASETADTYIWLLRVFLKAVGSQPKVVVTDQDPTMKKAISVVFVDTRHQLCMWYVMHKLSLKVFMLFYVWHFRIHCILKYMAFCTLLLFF
;
A
#
# COMPACT_ATOMS: atom_id res chain seq x y z
N MET A 1 -38.40 -3.88 9.14
CA MET A 1 -39.62 -3.33 8.53
C MET A 1 -39.34 -2.08 7.69
N TYR A 2 -38.96 -0.93 8.28
CA TYR A 2 -38.77 0.33 7.52
C TYR A 2 -37.69 0.29 6.43
N VAL A 3 -36.62 -0.51 6.62
CA VAL A 3 -35.59 -0.74 5.58
C VAL A 3 -36.20 -1.34 4.31
N LYS A 4 -37.07 -2.33 4.47
CA LYS A 4 -37.72 -3.03 3.34
C LYS A 4 -38.70 -2.09 2.64
N TYR A 5 -39.48 -1.33 3.42
CA TYR A 5 -40.36 -0.28 2.89
C TYR A 5 -39.59 0.77 2.06
N ALA A 6 -38.52 1.35 2.62
CA ALA A 6 -37.72 2.35 1.92
C ALA A 6 -37.10 1.80 0.62
N LYS A 7 -36.68 0.54 0.63
CA LYS A 7 -36.20 -0.19 -0.54
C LYS A 7 -37.28 -0.39 -1.60
N GLU A 8 -38.47 -0.83 -1.20
CA GLU A 8 -39.60 -1.05 -2.11
C GLU A 8 -40.11 0.26 -2.72
N CYS A 9 -40.10 1.36 -1.97
CA CYS A 9 -40.48 2.69 -2.46
C CYS A 9 -39.37 3.39 -3.26
N GLY A 10 -38.10 3.05 -3.04
CA GLY A 10 -36.97 3.63 -3.78
C GLY A 10 -36.37 4.89 -3.16
N PHE A 11 -36.31 4.96 -1.82
CA PHE A 11 -35.63 6.06 -1.12
C PHE A 11 -34.67 5.55 -0.04
N LEU A 12 -33.81 6.46 0.42
CA LEU A 12 -32.88 6.20 1.52
C LEU A 12 -33.38 6.90 2.78
N PHE A 13 -33.20 6.24 3.91
CA PHE A 13 -33.50 6.82 5.22
C PHE A 13 -32.23 6.86 6.08
N LYS A 14 -32.25 7.75 7.08
CA LYS A 14 -31.24 7.89 8.13
C LYS A 14 -31.91 7.74 9.49
N LYS A 15 -31.15 7.29 10.49
CA LYS A 15 -31.61 7.32 11.89
C LYS A 15 -31.59 8.77 12.37
N GLY A 16 -32.74 9.25 12.85
CA GLY A 16 -32.88 10.55 13.49
C GLY A 16 -32.59 10.47 14.98
N THR A 17 -33.06 11.47 15.72
CA THR A 17 -32.94 11.53 17.19
C THR A 17 -33.56 10.30 17.85
N THR A 18 -32.99 9.86 18.97
CA THR A 18 -33.59 8.84 19.84
C THR A 18 -33.82 9.46 21.21
N LYS A 19 -35.01 9.27 21.79
CA LYS A 19 -35.33 9.76 23.15
C LYS A 19 -35.39 8.60 24.14
N THR A 20 -34.75 8.77 25.28
CA THR A 20 -34.84 7.87 26.43
C THR A 20 -35.84 8.42 27.45
N ASN A 21 -36.53 7.52 28.15
CA ASN A 21 -37.41 7.88 29.26
C ASN A 21 -36.59 8.15 30.53
N SER A 22 -37.22 8.69 31.58
CA SER A 22 -36.60 8.98 32.88
C SER A 22 -35.96 7.75 33.57
N LYS A 23 -36.35 6.53 33.17
CA LYS A 23 -35.74 5.26 33.61
C LYS A 23 -34.54 4.80 32.76
N GLY A 24 -34.04 5.64 31.85
CA GLY A 24 -32.93 5.31 30.94
C GLY A 24 -33.30 4.38 29.77
N VAL A 25 -34.55 3.90 29.72
CA VAL A 25 -35.03 3.01 28.66
C VAL A 25 -35.35 3.81 27.40
N LEU A 26 -34.88 3.33 26.25
CA LEU A 26 -35.06 3.99 24.97
C LEU A 26 -36.52 3.88 24.51
N HIS A 27 -37.22 5.02 24.47
CA HIS A 27 -38.66 5.08 24.32
C HIS A 27 -39.09 5.51 22.92
N ILE A 28 -38.30 6.34 22.22
CA ILE A 28 -38.66 6.85 20.88
C ILE A 28 -37.48 6.73 19.91
N LYS A 29 -37.75 6.25 18.70
CA LYS A 29 -36.80 6.28 17.57
C LYS A 29 -37.43 6.95 16.36
N TYR A 30 -36.69 7.90 15.77
CA TYR A 30 -37.06 8.53 14.50
C TYR A 30 -36.22 7.92 13.36
N TYR A 31 -36.89 7.64 12.25
CA TYR A 31 -36.29 7.30 10.96
C TYR A 31 -36.73 8.36 9.96
N LEU A 32 -35.79 9.07 9.35
CA LEU A 32 -36.05 10.24 8.50
C LEU A 32 -35.55 9.97 7.08
N CYS A 33 -36.15 10.59 6.06
CA CYS A 33 -35.55 10.59 4.72
C CYS A 33 -34.12 11.18 4.76
N THR A 34 -33.20 10.68 3.93
CA THR A 34 -31.85 11.26 3.82
C THR A 34 -31.85 12.71 3.38
N ARG A 35 -32.88 13.12 2.61
CA ARG A 35 -33.09 14.50 2.13
C ARG A 35 -33.77 15.40 3.17
N SER A 36 -34.08 14.89 4.37
CA SER A 36 -34.70 15.64 5.47
C SER A 36 -33.75 16.65 6.11
N GLY A 37 -34.31 17.80 6.51
CA GLY A 37 -33.65 18.95 7.11
C GLY A 37 -33.08 19.90 6.06
N LEU A 38 -32.79 21.14 6.47
CA LEU A 38 -32.12 22.12 5.62
C LEU A 38 -30.60 21.89 5.60
N TYR A 39 -29.98 22.23 4.48
CA TYR A 39 -28.53 22.38 4.43
C TYR A 39 -28.16 23.74 5.03
N LYS A 40 -27.28 23.73 6.02
CA LYS A 40 -26.69 24.96 6.55
C LYS A 40 -25.35 25.14 5.86
N ASP A 41 -25.27 26.08 4.93
CA ASP A 41 -23.99 26.49 4.36
C ASP A 41 -23.09 26.99 5.48
N LYS A 42 -22.01 26.25 5.75
CA LYS A 42 -20.90 26.84 6.50
C LYS A 42 -20.19 27.79 5.56
N LYS A 43 -20.47 29.09 5.67
CA LYS A 43 -19.65 30.12 5.03
C LYS A 43 -18.26 30.01 5.63
N VAL A 44 -17.33 29.52 4.83
CA VAL A 44 -15.91 29.48 5.16
C VAL A 44 -15.27 30.64 4.41
N ASP A 45 -14.62 31.54 5.14
CA ASP A 45 -13.82 32.60 4.55
C ASP A 45 -12.49 31.99 4.08
N THR A 46 -12.34 31.84 2.77
CA THR A 46 -11.12 31.31 2.13
C THR A 46 -9.89 32.21 2.27
N LEU A 47 -10.03 33.41 2.84
CA LEU A 47 -8.94 34.36 3.01
C LEU A 47 -8.37 34.39 4.45
N ASP A 48 -8.92 33.63 5.40
CA ASP A 48 -8.42 33.61 6.79
C ASP A 48 -7.13 32.77 6.93
N PRO A 49 -5.97 33.39 7.25
CA PRO A 49 -4.70 32.68 7.42
C PRO A 49 -4.67 31.73 8.63
N ASN A 50 -5.61 31.83 9.56
CA ASN A 50 -5.66 31.03 10.78
C ASN A 50 -6.53 29.76 10.68
N GLN A 51 -7.08 29.45 9.49
CA GLN A 51 -7.95 28.30 9.33
C GLN A 51 -7.18 26.96 9.31
N LYS A 52 -7.14 26.27 10.46
CA LYS A 52 -6.42 25.00 10.65
C LYS A 52 -7.13 23.74 10.13
N GLU A 53 -8.39 23.84 9.69
CA GLU A 53 -9.18 22.68 9.25
C GLU A 53 -9.12 22.47 7.73
N ARG A 54 -8.74 21.26 7.31
CA ARG A 54 -8.72 20.84 5.89
C ARG A 54 -10.07 21.09 5.22
N VAL A 55 -10.04 21.82 4.10
CA VAL A 55 -11.14 22.03 3.16
C VAL A 55 -11.73 20.68 2.73
N VAL A 56 -12.89 20.31 3.27
CA VAL A 56 -13.70 19.21 2.74
C VAL A 56 -14.48 19.79 1.57
N ARG A 57 -14.24 19.28 0.35
CA ARG A 57 -15.03 19.65 -0.84
C ARG A 57 -16.52 19.63 -0.50
N SER A 58 -17.20 20.74 -0.74
CA SER A 58 -18.66 20.83 -0.64
C SER A 58 -19.28 19.73 -1.51
N ASN A 59 -19.78 18.69 -0.87
CA ASN A 59 -20.71 17.79 -1.53
C ASN A 59 -22.01 18.59 -1.67
N PHE A 60 -22.45 18.86 -2.89
CA PHE A 60 -23.79 19.39 -3.16
C PHE A 60 -24.80 18.62 -2.30
N SER A 61 -25.37 19.30 -1.30
CA SER A 61 -26.28 18.66 -0.38
C SER A 61 -27.56 18.33 -1.11
N LYS A 62 -27.94 17.05 -1.11
CA LYS A 62 -29.23 16.60 -1.66
C LYS A 62 -30.39 16.89 -0.71
N ARG A 63 -30.20 17.65 0.37
CA ARG A 63 -31.26 17.93 1.33
C ARG A 63 -32.28 18.92 0.75
N THR A 64 -33.55 18.56 0.81
CA THR A 64 -34.70 19.32 0.30
C THR A 64 -35.69 19.65 1.41
N ASP A 65 -35.28 19.49 2.67
CA ASP A 65 -36.18 19.57 3.83
C ASP A 65 -37.37 18.59 3.76
N CYS A 66 -37.11 17.38 3.28
CA CYS A 66 -38.13 16.34 3.17
C CYS A 66 -38.71 15.96 4.56
N GLY A 67 -40.05 15.99 4.66
CA GLY A 67 -40.81 15.66 5.88
C GLY A 67 -41.09 14.18 6.12
N ALA A 68 -40.79 13.30 5.16
CA ALA A 68 -41.03 11.86 5.28
C ALA A 68 -40.30 11.27 6.49
N LEU A 69 -41.04 10.63 7.39
CA LEU A 69 -40.53 10.06 8.63
C LEU A 69 -41.36 8.88 9.14
N LEU A 70 -40.68 7.99 9.85
CA LEU A 70 -41.30 6.99 10.72
C LEU A 70 -40.81 7.21 12.15
N CYS A 71 -41.75 7.36 13.08
CA CYS A 71 -41.51 7.43 14.51
C CYS A 71 -42.08 6.17 15.16
N VAL A 72 -41.25 5.45 15.91
CA VAL A 72 -41.67 4.29 16.70
C VAL A 72 -41.48 4.57 18.18
N LEU A 73 -42.46 4.13 18.97
CA LEU A 73 -42.58 4.30 20.41
C LEU A 73 -42.52 2.94 21.09
N PHE A 74 -41.83 2.83 22.22
CA PHE A 74 -41.77 1.60 23.00
C PHE A 74 -42.71 1.68 24.19
N GLU A 75 -43.86 1.01 24.10
CA GLU A 75 -44.90 0.95 25.13
C GLU A 75 -45.33 -0.49 25.38
N ASP A 76 -45.58 -0.82 26.65
CA ASP A 76 -46.11 -2.13 27.08
C ASP A 76 -45.26 -3.32 26.59
N GLY A 77 -43.95 -3.17 26.56
CA GLY A 77 -43.01 -4.21 26.11
C GLY A 77 -42.94 -4.40 24.58
N SER A 78 -43.62 -3.56 23.80
CA SER A 78 -43.66 -3.65 22.33
C SER A 78 -43.34 -2.33 21.63
N TRP A 79 -42.77 -2.39 20.42
CA TRP A 79 -42.56 -1.21 19.58
C TRP A 79 -43.81 -0.95 18.73
N LYS A 80 -44.47 0.18 18.96
CA LYS A 80 -45.64 0.64 18.20
C LYS A 80 -45.24 1.79 17.27
N VAL A 81 -45.90 1.90 16.11
CA VAL A 81 -45.72 3.05 15.21
C VAL A 81 -46.52 4.22 15.78
N TYR A 82 -45.83 5.31 16.13
CA TYR A 82 -46.45 6.52 16.69
C TYR A 82 -46.81 7.54 15.61
N LYS A 83 -45.91 7.75 14.65
CA LYS A 83 -46.13 8.69 13.55
C LYS A 83 -45.49 8.17 12.28
N PHE A 84 -46.24 8.17 11.20
CA PHE A 84 -45.74 7.81 9.88
C PHE A 84 -46.18 8.87 8.87
N VAL A 85 -45.22 9.45 8.17
CA VAL A 85 -45.44 10.43 7.10
C VAL A 85 -44.85 9.84 5.84
N GLU A 86 -45.73 9.47 4.90
CA GLU A 86 -45.37 8.86 3.63
C GLU A 86 -44.95 9.88 2.57
N GLU A 87 -45.49 11.09 2.62
CA GLU A 87 -45.26 12.10 1.57
C GLU A 87 -43.81 12.56 1.47
N HIS A 88 -43.29 12.54 0.23
CA HIS A 88 -41.97 13.05 -0.13
C HIS A 88 -42.11 14.30 -1.00
N ASN A 89 -41.22 15.27 -0.80
CA ASN A 89 -41.16 16.49 -1.61
C ASN A 89 -40.15 16.39 -2.77
N HIS A 90 -39.83 15.16 -3.17
CA HIS A 90 -38.88 14.85 -4.22
C HIS A 90 -39.23 13.51 -4.85
N GLU A 91 -38.79 13.33 -6.10
CA GLU A 91 -38.96 12.05 -6.81
C GLU A 91 -38.23 10.91 -6.08
N LEU A 92 -38.83 9.72 -6.15
CA LEU A 92 -38.29 8.46 -5.66
C LEU A 92 -37.58 7.73 -6.80
N VAL A 93 -36.61 6.88 -6.47
CA VAL A 93 -35.84 6.14 -7.47
C VAL A 93 -36.70 5.03 -8.06
N GLU A 94 -36.86 5.03 -9.38
CA GLU A 94 -37.62 4.02 -10.10
C GLU A 94 -36.97 2.64 -10.04
N ARG A 95 -37.77 1.58 -10.24
CA ARG A 95 -37.32 0.18 -10.20
C ARG A 95 -36.05 -0.10 -11.02
N PRO A 96 -35.88 0.35 -12.27
CA PRO A 96 -34.66 0.10 -13.04
C PRO A 96 -33.41 0.66 -12.34
N ASP A 97 -33.51 1.78 -11.61
CA ASP A 97 -32.36 2.46 -11.01
C ASP A 97 -32.14 2.16 -9.52
N LYS A 98 -33.02 1.37 -8.88
CA LYS A 98 -32.92 1.05 -7.44
C LYS A 98 -31.61 0.36 -7.08
N HIS A 99 -31.01 -0.42 -7.98
CA HIS A 99 -29.71 -1.06 -7.76
C HIS A 99 -28.56 -0.05 -7.62
N PHE A 100 -28.77 1.20 -8.05
CA PHE A 100 -27.84 2.30 -7.79
C PHE A 100 -28.01 2.94 -6.41
N LEU A 101 -28.95 2.51 -5.57
CA LEU A 101 -29.04 3.01 -4.20
C LEU A 101 -27.84 2.50 -3.38
N PRO A 102 -27.18 3.33 -2.57
CA PRO A 102 -26.06 2.91 -1.72
C PRO A 102 -26.36 1.69 -0.83
N THR A 103 -27.61 1.52 -0.40
CA THR A 103 -28.06 0.35 0.38
C THR A 103 -28.07 -0.94 -0.43
N GLU A 104 -28.21 -0.85 -1.75
CA GLU A 104 -28.24 -1.99 -2.67
C GLU A 104 -26.87 -2.30 -3.28
N ARG A 105 -25.93 -1.35 -3.30
CA ARG A 105 -24.57 -1.52 -3.86
C ARG A 105 -23.63 -2.30 -2.93
N HIS A 106 -23.92 -3.58 -2.72
CA HIS A 106 -23.05 -4.49 -1.99
C HIS A 106 -22.30 -5.40 -2.96
N LEU A 107 -21.00 -5.58 -2.75
CA LEU A 107 -20.21 -6.51 -3.54
C LEU A 107 -20.60 -7.95 -3.20
N THR A 108 -20.96 -8.72 -4.23
CA THR A 108 -21.18 -10.16 -4.10
C THR A 108 -19.85 -10.89 -3.86
N GLN A 109 -19.91 -12.14 -3.40
CA GLN A 109 -18.68 -12.93 -3.17
C GLN A 109 -17.89 -13.17 -4.46
N LEU A 110 -18.58 -13.42 -5.57
CA LEU A 110 -17.94 -13.53 -6.90
C LEU A 110 -17.19 -12.24 -7.25
N GLN A 111 -17.81 -11.07 -7.04
CA GLN A 111 -17.19 -9.79 -7.35
C GLN A 111 -15.93 -9.54 -6.50
N LYS A 112 -15.99 -9.87 -5.21
CA LYS A 112 -14.83 -9.82 -4.33
C LYS A 112 -13.72 -10.74 -4.80
N HIS A 113 -14.05 -11.98 -5.19
CA HIS A 113 -13.07 -12.93 -5.72
C HIS A 113 -12.40 -12.40 -6.99
N VAL A 114 -13.16 -11.84 -7.93
CA VAL A 114 -12.59 -11.22 -9.14
C VAL A 114 -11.65 -10.07 -8.79
N ILE A 115 -12.00 -9.20 -7.83
CA ILE A 115 -11.11 -8.12 -7.38
C ILE A 115 -9.78 -8.69 -6.86
N HIS A 116 -9.82 -9.77 -6.08
CA HIS A 116 -8.62 -10.43 -5.56
C HIS A 116 -7.79 -11.06 -6.68
N SER A 117 -8.41 -11.84 -7.57
CA SER A 117 -7.73 -12.52 -8.67
C SER A 117 -7.09 -11.54 -9.66
N MET A 118 -7.80 -10.45 -10.00
CA MET A 118 -7.26 -9.40 -10.84
C MET A 118 -6.11 -8.64 -10.15
N SER A 119 -6.18 -8.45 -8.83
CA SER A 119 -5.08 -7.85 -8.08
C SER A 119 -3.80 -8.69 -8.09
N LYS A 120 -3.90 -10.02 -8.19
CA LYS A 120 -2.73 -10.91 -8.33
C LYS A 120 -2.03 -10.73 -9.68
N LEU A 121 -2.77 -10.30 -10.70
CA LEU A 121 -2.27 -10.00 -12.05
C LEU A 121 -1.83 -8.54 -12.21
N ASN A 122 -1.64 -7.80 -11.11
CA ASN A 122 -1.34 -6.37 -11.11
C ASN A 122 -2.39 -5.49 -11.84
N LEU A 123 -3.63 -5.97 -11.95
CA LEU A 123 -4.74 -5.20 -12.51
C LEU A 123 -5.48 -4.44 -11.40
N GLY A 124 -5.45 -3.11 -11.50
CA GLY A 124 -6.11 -2.25 -10.53
C GLY A 124 -7.64 -2.41 -10.50
N PRO A 125 -8.30 -1.91 -9.43
CA PRO A 125 -9.74 -2.12 -9.20
C PRO A 125 -10.64 -1.57 -10.33
N VAL A 126 -10.17 -0.55 -11.06
CA VAL A 126 -10.89 0.00 -12.23
C VAL A 126 -10.85 -0.94 -13.42
N LYS A 127 -9.69 -1.55 -13.69
CA LYS A 127 -9.55 -2.54 -14.76
C LYS A 127 -10.37 -3.78 -14.44
N ALA A 128 -10.32 -4.25 -13.18
CA ALA A 128 -11.17 -5.34 -12.71
C ALA A 128 -12.66 -5.07 -12.91
N PHE A 129 -13.11 -3.84 -12.60
CA PHE A 129 -14.48 -3.41 -12.86
C PHE A 129 -14.83 -3.42 -14.36
N ASN A 130 -13.95 -2.91 -15.21
CA ASN A 130 -14.20 -2.87 -16.65
C ASN A 130 -14.28 -4.29 -17.26
N VAL A 131 -13.40 -5.20 -16.85
CA VAL A 131 -13.47 -6.61 -17.27
C VAL A 131 -14.82 -7.21 -16.88
N MET A 132 -15.24 -6.99 -15.63
CA MET A 132 -16.53 -7.48 -15.17
C MET A 132 -17.68 -6.88 -15.96
N LYS A 133 -17.67 -5.57 -16.19
CA LYS A 133 -18.66 -4.89 -17.04
C LYS A 133 -18.76 -5.53 -18.43
N THR A 134 -17.64 -5.86 -19.05
CA THR A 134 -17.64 -6.54 -20.36
C THR A 134 -18.24 -7.94 -20.27
N CYS A 135 -17.95 -8.71 -19.22
CA CYS A 135 -18.51 -10.05 -19.04
C CYS A 135 -20.04 -10.05 -18.82
N PHE A 136 -20.58 -9.07 -18.10
CA PHE A 136 -22.02 -8.96 -17.82
C PHE A 136 -22.79 -8.17 -18.88
N GLY A 137 -22.11 -7.59 -19.88
CA GLY A 137 -22.73 -6.88 -21.00
C GLY A 137 -23.15 -5.44 -20.69
N ARG A 138 -23.91 -5.18 -19.61
CA ARG A 138 -24.36 -3.83 -19.24
C ARG A 138 -23.92 -3.40 -17.84
N PHE A 139 -23.98 -2.08 -17.60
CA PHE A 139 -23.65 -1.50 -16.30
C PHE A 139 -24.69 -1.87 -15.23
N GLU A 140 -25.96 -1.98 -15.61
CA GLU A 140 -27.04 -2.34 -14.70
C GLU A 140 -26.90 -3.77 -14.16
N ASP A 141 -26.42 -4.69 -14.99
CA ASP A 141 -26.31 -6.12 -14.66
C ASP A 141 -25.19 -6.43 -13.66
N VAL A 142 -24.22 -5.52 -13.51
CA VAL A 142 -23.14 -5.64 -12.52
C VAL A 142 -23.65 -5.30 -11.12
N GLY A 143 -24.67 -4.45 -10.98
CA GLY A 143 -25.29 -4.09 -9.69
C GLY A 143 -24.42 -3.26 -8.75
N VAL A 144 -23.18 -2.93 -9.14
CA VAL A 144 -22.23 -2.11 -8.36
C VAL A 144 -21.42 -1.21 -9.28
N SER A 145 -20.82 -0.15 -8.75
CA SER A 145 -20.00 0.77 -9.53
C SER A 145 -18.50 0.54 -9.30
N LYS A 146 -17.70 1.18 -10.16
CA LYS A 146 -16.24 1.29 -9.98
C LYS A 146 -15.82 1.84 -8.61
N VAL A 147 -16.69 2.61 -7.94
CA VAL A 147 -16.41 3.19 -6.62
C VAL A 147 -16.40 2.11 -5.54
N GLU A 148 -17.34 1.17 -5.58
CA GLU A 148 -17.36 0.06 -4.63
C GLU A 148 -16.14 -0.85 -4.78
N PHE A 149 -15.68 -1.10 -6.01
CA PHE A 149 -14.42 -1.82 -6.29
C PHE A 149 -13.22 -1.12 -5.66
N LYS A 150 -13.11 0.21 -5.84
CA LYS A 150 -12.05 1.02 -5.23
C LYS A 150 -12.13 1.00 -3.70
N ASN A 151 -13.33 1.18 -3.14
CA ASN A 151 -13.55 1.20 -1.70
C ASN A 151 -13.21 -0.14 -1.06
N TYR A 152 -13.58 -1.25 -1.68
CA TYR A 152 -13.24 -2.59 -1.20
C TYR A 152 -11.74 -2.86 -1.24
N LYS A 153 -11.07 -2.53 -2.37
CA LYS A 153 -9.61 -2.65 -2.45
C LYS A 153 -8.92 -1.78 -1.40
N ARG A 154 -9.44 -0.56 -1.14
CA ARG A 154 -8.93 0.31 -0.07
C ARG A 154 -9.10 -0.31 1.31
N GLN A 155 -10.27 -0.89 1.62
CA GLN A 155 -10.51 -1.58 2.89
C GLN A 155 -9.55 -2.76 3.09
N ILE A 156 -9.35 -3.57 2.04
CA ILE A 156 -8.36 -4.65 2.07
C ILE A 156 -6.96 -4.10 2.36
N ASN A 157 -6.54 -3.04 1.65
CA ASN A 157 -5.21 -2.47 1.84
C ASN A 157 -5.02 -1.83 3.23
N LEU A 158 -6.08 -1.30 3.85
CA LEU A 158 -6.04 -0.80 5.23
C LEU A 158 -5.87 -1.94 6.21
N PHE A 159 -6.65 -3.02 6.06
CA PHE A 159 -6.53 -4.21 6.89
C PHE A 159 -5.16 -4.87 6.74
N ILE A 160 -4.69 -5.09 5.51
CA ILE A 160 -3.36 -5.65 5.25
C ILE A 160 -2.26 -4.75 5.81
N GLY A 161 -2.42 -3.43 5.70
CA GLY A 161 -1.38 -2.48 6.10
C GLY A 161 -1.04 -2.47 7.59
N GLU A 162 -1.88 -3.03 8.47
CA GLU A 162 -1.56 -3.22 9.88
C GLU A 162 -0.72 -4.49 10.14
N TYR A 163 -0.82 -5.50 9.27
CA TYR A 163 -0.23 -6.83 9.46
C TYR A 163 0.73 -7.23 8.33
N ASP A 164 1.13 -6.30 7.47
CA ASP A 164 1.84 -6.62 6.23
C ASP A 164 3.24 -7.18 6.50
N ALA A 165 3.98 -6.61 7.44
CA ALA A 165 5.25 -7.13 7.91
C ALA A 165 5.11 -8.57 8.43
N ASP A 166 4.12 -8.83 9.29
CA ASP A 166 3.84 -10.16 9.82
C ASP A 166 3.47 -11.15 8.70
N MET A 167 2.70 -10.71 7.71
CA MET A 167 2.34 -11.52 6.55
C MET A 167 3.57 -11.89 5.73
N VAL A 168 4.52 -10.97 5.52
CA VAL A 168 5.78 -11.25 4.81
C VAL A 168 6.64 -12.23 5.59
N VAL A 169 6.82 -12.03 6.89
CA VAL A 169 7.59 -12.95 7.74
C VAL A 169 6.95 -14.33 7.75
N LYS A 170 5.62 -14.41 7.90
CA LYS A 170 4.87 -15.67 7.82
C LYS A 170 5.05 -16.33 6.46
N TYR A 171 4.97 -15.57 5.37
CA TYR A 171 5.21 -16.09 4.03
C TYR A 171 6.62 -16.68 3.87
N LEU A 172 7.66 -15.99 4.35
CA LEU A 172 9.04 -16.49 4.31
C LEU A 172 9.21 -17.76 5.16
N ASN A 173 8.57 -17.82 6.32
CA ASN A 173 8.58 -18.99 7.19
C ASN A 173 7.90 -20.21 6.51
N GLU A 174 6.72 -20.02 5.94
CA GLU A 174 5.99 -21.05 5.19
C GLU A 174 6.78 -21.51 3.97
N LYS A 175 7.36 -20.56 3.20
CA LYS A 175 8.20 -20.85 2.03
C LYS A 175 9.42 -21.67 2.43
N LYS A 176 10.07 -21.34 3.55
CA LYS A 176 11.20 -22.11 4.09
C LYS A 176 10.80 -23.53 4.47
N LYS A 177 9.66 -23.70 5.15
CA LYS A 177 9.17 -25.01 5.61
C LYS A 177 8.73 -25.93 4.48
N HIS A 178 8.07 -25.40 3.46
CA HIS A 178 7.35 -26.21 2.48
C HIS A 178 7.95 -26.20 1.07
N SER A 179 8.72 -25.17 0.69
CA SER A 179 9.16 -24.98 -0.70
C SER A 179 10.67 -24.89 -0.85
N GLN A 180 11.37 -24.20 0.04
CA GLN A 180 12.79 -23.87 -0.09
C GLN A 180 13.51 -24.00 1.27
N PRO A 181 13.95 -25.20 1.66
CA PRO A 181 14.55 -25.43 2.98
C PRO A 181 15.87 -24.65 3.18
N ASN A 182 16.61 -24.34 2.12
CA ASN A 182 17.85 -23.56 2.22
C ASN A 182 17.61 -22.04 2.19
N LEU A 183 16.36 -21.56 2.17
CA LEU A 183 16.06 -20.14 2.32
C LEU A 183 16.58 -19.62 3.67
N SER A 184 17.48 -18.65 3.63
CA SER A 184 17.89 -17.87 4.80
C SER A 184 17.16 -16.55 4.82
N TYR A 185 16.53 -16.24 5.94
CA TYR A 185 16.00 -14.91 6.20
C TYR A 185 16.21 -14.58 7.68
N ASP A 186 16.33 -13.30 7.98
CA ASP A 186 16.42 -12.78 9.35
C ASP A 186 15.79 -11.39 9.38
N TYR A 187 15.27 -10.98 10.53
CA TYR A 187 14.61 -9.69 10.67
C TYR A 187 14.80 -9.10 12.06
N ILE A 188 14.73 -7.77 12.14
CA ILE A 188 14.79 -7.01 13.38
C ILE A 188 13.58 -6.08 13.47
N THR A 189 13.08 -5.92 14.68
CA THR A 189 11.98 -5.02 15.02
C THR A 189 12.47 -3.88 15.91
N ASP A 190 11.70 -2.80 15.98
CA ASP A 190 11.89 -1.75 16.98
C ASP A 190 11.12 -2.07 18.28
N GLU A 191 11.16 -1.12 19.22
CA GLU A 191 10.50 -1.22 20.54
C GLU A 191 8.96 -1.31 20.43
N GLU A 192 8.38 -0.84 19.33
CA GLU A 192 6.94 -0.89 19.04
C GLU A 192 6.57 -2.14 18.21
N ASN A 193 7.48 -3.11 18.07
CA ASN A 193 7.31 -4.32 17.26
C ASN A 193 7.08 -4.05 15.76
N ARG A 194 7.57 -2.92 15.24
CA ARG A 194 7.55 -2.62 13.80
C ARG A 194 8.80 -3.15 13.14
N LEU A 195 8.67 -3.62 11.90
CA LEU A 195 9.79 -4.15 11.13
C LEU A 195 10.82 -3.04 10.83
N LYS A 196 12.01 -3.16 11.41
CA LYS A 196 13.15 -2.25 11.19
C LYS A 196 14.09 -2.75 10.10
N GLY A 197 14.21 -4.05 9.94
CA GLY A 197 15.10 -4.68 8.97
C GLY A 197 14.62 -6.07 8.59
N LEU A 198 14.68 -6.42 7.31
CA LEU A 198 14.36 -7.75 6.80
C LEU A 198 15.36 -8.12 5.71
N PHE A 199 16.07 -9.22 5.91
CA PHE A 199 16.99 -9.81 4.94
C PHE A 199 16.42 -11.14 4.44
N TRP A 200 16.60 -11.43 3.15
CA TRP A 200 16.36 -12.77 2.60
C TRP A 200 17.40 -13.14 1.53
N CYS A 201 17.71 -14.43 1.46
CA CYS A 201 18.66 -15.03 0.55
C CYS A 201 18.19 -16.45 0.24
N ASP A 202 17.74 -16.66 -0.99
CA ASP A 202 17.25 -17.95 -1.45
C ASP A 202 18.40 -18.87 -1.91
N ASP A 203 18.04 -20.10 -2.22
CA ASP A 203 18.98 -21.16 -2.60
C ASP A 203 19.82 -20.76 -3.84
N GLN A 204 19.18 -20.12 -4.81
CA GLN A 204 19.84 -19.65 -6.03
C GLN A 204 20.83 -18.53 -5.71
N ALA A 205 20.44 -17.56 -4.88
CA ALA A 205 21.31 -16.46 -4.47
C ALA A 205 22.54 -16.95 -3.71
N LYS A 206 22.40 -17.96 -2.85
CA LYS A 206 23.53 -18.62 -2.17
C LYS A 206 24.44 -19.35 -3.15
N HIS A 207 23.86 -20.11 -4.08
CA HIS A 207 24.64 -20.81 -5.10
C HIS A 207 25.43 -19.82 -5.97
N ASN A 208 24.77 -18.76 -6.40
CA ASN A 208 25.39 -17.66 -7.14
C ASN A 208 26.55 -17.05 -6.37
N TYR A 209 26.39 -16.80 -5.06
CA TYR A 209 27.47 -16.26 -4.23
C TYR A 209 28.64 -17.24 -4.12
N HIS A 210 28.38 -18.54 -4.02
CA HIS A 210 29.45 -19.54 -3.96
C HIS A 210 30.33 -19.55 -5.21
N VAL A 211 29.75 -19.28 -6.38
CA VAL A 211 30.47 -19.28 -7.67
C VAL A 211 31.06 -17.91 -8.01
N PHE A 212 30.32 -16.82 -7.75
CA PHE A 212 30.64 -15.46 -8.23
C PHE A 212 30.86 -14.42 -7.11
N GLY A 213 30.86 -14.84 -5.84
CA GLY A 213 30.90 -13.96 -4.66
C GLY A 213 32.27 -13.39 -4.31
N ASP A 214 33.28 -13.55 -5.17
CA ASP A 214 34.62 -12.98 -4.99
C ASP A 214 34.58 -11.44 -4.91
N VAL A 215 33.75 -10.82 -5.75
CA VAL A 215 33.52 -9.38 -5.78
C VAL A 215 32.02 -9.14 -5.65
N ILE A 216 31.63 -8.40 -4.62
CA ILE A 216 30.23 -8.02 -4.41
C ILE A 216 30.06 -6.52 -4.38
N SER A 217 28.88 -6.07 -4.76
CA SER A 217 28.42 -4.70 -4.62
C SER A 217 27.05 -4.67 -3.96
N PHE A 218 26.85 -3.73 -3.04
CA PHE A 218 25.54 -3.44 -2.48
C PHE A 218 25.38 -1.94 -2.35
N ASP A 219 24.18 -1.46 -2.65
CA ASP A 219 23.85 -0.04 -2.64
C ASP A 219 22.42 0.18 -2.14
N ALA A 220 22.21 1.30 -1.46
CA ALA A 220 20.92 1.72 -0.92
C ALA A 220 20.13 2.48 -1.98
N THR A 221 19.34 1.76 -2.77
CA THR A 221 18.88 2.30 -4.07
C THR A 221 17.47 2.87 -4.05
N TYR A 222 16.60 2.51 -3.10
CA TYR A 222 15.19 2.93 -3.18
C TYR A 222 14.50 3.11 -1.83
N ARG A 223 13.75 4.21 -1.69
CA ARG A 223 12.73 4.46 -0.65
C ARG A 223 11.33 4.49 -1.25
N SER A 224 11.05 3.57 -2.17
CA SER A 224 9.84 3.61 -3.02
C SER A 224 8.62 2.90 -2.42
N ASN A 225 8.78 2.18 -1.30
CA ASN A 225 7.65 1.54 -0.62
C ASN A 225 6.87 2.55 0.25
N LYS A 226 5.64 2.18 0.64
CA LYS A 226 4.74 2.98 1.50
C LYS A 226 5.40 3.45 2.81
N TYR A 227 6.39 2.71 3.29
CA TYR A 227 7.08 2.92 4.56
C TYR A 227 8.43 3.64 4.40
N SER A 228 8.78 4.05 3.18
CA SER A 228 10.07 4.67 2.85
C SER A 228 11.30 3.87 3.31
N MET A 229 11.17 2.53 3.45
CA MET A 229 12.30 1.67 3.77
C MET A 229 13.24 1.56 2.58
N VAL A 230 14.52 1.50 2.87
CA VAL A 230 15.63 1.37 1.93
C VAL A 230 15.76 -0.05 1.45
N PHE A 231 15.70 -0.25 0.14
CA PHE A 231 16.04 -1.52 -0.48
C PHE A 231 17.55 -1.62 -0.75
N VAL A 232 18.18 -2.67 -0.23
CA VAL A 232 19.62 -2.94 -0.39
C VAL A 232 19.82 -4.34 -0.99
N PRO A 233 19.99 -4.44 -2.33
CA PRO A 233 20.35 -5.69 -2.98
C PRO A 233 21.86 -5.94 -2.87
N PHE A 234 22.24 -7.20 -2.64
CA PHE A 234 23.61 -7.67 -2.84
C PHE A 234 23.72 -8.24 -4.24
N THR A 235 24.67 -7.72 -5.01
CA THR A 235 24.85 -8.08 -6.41
C THR A 235 26.31 -8.37 -6.73
N GLY A 236 26.54 -9.09 -7.81
CA GLY A 236 27.83 -9.34 -8.41
C GLY A 236 27.70 -9.49 -9.92
N ILE A 237 28.75 -10.01 -10.54
CA ILE A 237 28.83 -10.18 -12.00
C ILE A 237 29.25 -11.63 -12.28
N ASP A 238 28.54 -12.30 -13.18
CA ASP A 238 28.93 -13.64 -13.65
C ASP A 238 29.97 -13.61 -14.78
N ASN A 239 30.33 -14.79 -15.27
CA ASN A 239 31.29 -14.94 -16.37
C ASN A 239 30.80 -14.39 -17.72
N HIS A 240 29.51 -14.08 -17.84
CA HIS A 240 28.89 -13.49 -19.03
C HIS A 240 28.66 -11.98 -18.90
N HIS A 241 29.21 -11.37 -17.83
CA HIS A 241 29.01 -9.96 -17.51
C HIS A 241 27.55 -9.59 -17.21
N CYS A 242 26.74 -10.56 -16.79
CA CYS A 242 25.39 -10.34 -16.32
C CYS A 242 25.36 -10.05 -14.82
N ASN A 243 24.41 -9.22 -14.38
CA ASN A 243 24.19 -8.95 -12.97
C ASN A 243 23.59 -10.19 -12.31
N VAL A 244 24.15 -10.57 -11.16
CA VAL A 244 23.66 -11.68 -10.36
C VAL A 244 23.38 -11.21 -8.94
N THR A 245 22.20 -11.56 -8.41
CA THR A 245 21.79 -11.22 -7.05
C THR A 245 22.19 -12.32 -6.06
N PHE A 246 22.77 -11.91 -4.92
CA PHE A 246 23.19 -12.78 -3.81
C PHE A 246 22.30 -12.68 -2.57
N GLY A 247 21.34 -11.76 -2.58
CA GLY A 247 20.39 -11.55 -1.51
C GLY A 247 19.85 -10.14 -1.54
N ALA A 248 18.86 -9.86 -0.72
CA ALA A 248 18.28 -8.53 -0.65
C ALA A 248 17.75 -8.21 0.74
N THR A 249 17.62 -6.91 1.00
CA THR A 249 17.26 -6.39 2.31
C THR A 249 16.33 -5.19 2.19
N LEU A 250 15.42 -5.07 3.16
CA LEU A 250 14.69 -3.84 3.45
C LEU A 250 15.14 -3.29 4.80
N LEU A 251 15.56 -2.03 4.86
CA LEU A 251 16.02 -1.35 6.07
C LEU A 251 15.22 -0.06 6.31
N ALA A 252 14.70 0.14 7.51
CA ALA A 252 13.99 1.39 7.86
C ALA A 252 14.96 2.59 8.00
N SER A 253 16.20 2.33 8.42
CA SER A 253 17.22 3.36 8.67
C SER A 253 18.60 2.94 8.17
N GLU A 254 19.38 3.89 7.68
CA GLU A 254 20.75 3.71 7.19
C GLU A 254 21.76 4.11 8.27
N THR A 255 21.85 3.32 9.35
CA THR A 255 22.79 3.56 10.45
C THR A 255 23.88 2.50 10.48
N ALA A 256 24.97 2.77 11.22
CA ALA A 256 26.10 1.83 11.28
C ALA A 256 25.64 0.49 11.85
N ASP A 257 24.78 0.52 12.87
CA ASP A 257 24.28 -0.67 13.52
C ASP A 257 23.36 -1.49 12.60
N THR A 258 22.54 -0.85 11.76
CA THR A 258 21.69 -1.59 10.80
C THR A 258 22.52 -2.23 9.71
N TYR A 259 23.56 -1.56 9.19
CA TYR A 259 24.48 -2.17 8.25
C TYR A 259 25.34 -3.27 8.90
N ILE A 260 25.78 -3.12 10.15
CA ILE A 260 26.51 -4.19 10.87
C ILE A 260 25.61 -5.42 11.03
N TRP A 261 24.36 -5.25 11.47
CA TRP A 261 23.39 -6.33 11.54
C TRP A 261 23.22 -7.02 10.18
N LEU A 262 22.99 -6.22 9.13
CA LEU A 262 22.82 -6.70 7.76
C LEU A 262 24.01 -7.55 7.30
N LEU A 263 25.22 -7.03 7.40
CA LEU A 263 26.42 -7.76 6.95
C LEU A 263 26.65 -9.05 7.75
N ARG A 264 26.33 -9.05 9.06
CA ARG A 264 26.41 -10.28 9.89
C ARG A 264 25.40 -11.33 9.44
N VAL A 265 24.17 -10.92 9.16
CA VAL A 265 23.13 -11.82 8.66
C VAL A 265 23.50 -12.36 7.28
N PHE A 266 23.99 -11.50 6.39
CA PHE A 266 24.49 -11.91 5.07
C PHE A 266 25.59 -12.96 5.20
N LEU A 267 26.63 -12.68 6.01
CA LEU A 267 27.74 -13.61 6.26
C LEU A 267 27.26 -14.94 6.82
N LYS A 268 26.33 -14.93 7.77
CA LYS A 268 25.70 -16.14 8.33
C LYS A 268 24.93 -16.92 7.26
N ALA A 269 24.31 -16.25 6.29
CA ALA A 269 23.52 -16.89 5.25
C ALA A 269 24.38 -17.56 4.17
N VAL A 270 25.50 -16.95 3.78
CA VAL A 270 26.37 -17.43 2.69
C VAL A 270 27.61 -18.18 3.16
N GLY A 271 28.02 -18.01 4.43
CA GLY A 271 29.07 -18.78 5.09
C GLY A 271 30.51 -18.27 4.91
N SER A 272 30.77 -17.38 3.97
CA SER A 272 32.10 -16.79 3.74
C SER A 272 32.02 -15.29 3.43
N GLN A 273 33.10 -14.57 3.70
CA GLN A 273 33.23 -13.15 3.34
C GLN A 273 33.79 -12.99 1.91
N PRO A 274 33.42 -11.93 1.17
CA PRO A 274 33.93 -11.68 -0.17
C PRO A 274 35.40 -11.20 -0.15
N LYS A 275 36.12 -11.32 -1.26
CA LYS A 275 37.49 -10.77 -1.37
C LYS A 275 37.46 -9.25 -1.52
N VAL A 276 36.51 -8.74 -2.30
CA VAL A 276 36.33 -7.31 -2.57
C VAL A 276 34.88 -6.90 -2.41
N VAL A 277 34.65 -5.77 -1.74
CA VAL A 277 33.34 -5.12 -1.64
C VAL A 277 33.41 -3.77 -2.32
N VAL A 278 32.49 -3.51 -3.23
CA VAL A 278 32.36 -2.26 -3.97
C VAL A 278 31.09 -1.54 -3.54
N THR A 279 31.22 -0.37 -2.91
CA THR A 279 30.07 0.46 -2.52
C THR A 279 30.33 1.92 -2.84
N ASP A 280 29.31 2.76 -2.67
CA ASP A 280 29.46 4.20 -2.71
C ASP A 280 30.22 4.73 -1.47
N GLN A 281 30.59 6.01 -1.49
CA GLN A 281 31.33 6.66 -0.39
C GLN A 281 30.39 7.03 0.77
N ASP A 282 29.83 6.00 1.41
CA ASP A 282 29.05 6.12 2.63
C ASP A 282 29.93 5.79 3.85
N PRO A 283 30.14 6.74 4.80
CA PRO A 283 30.94 6.50 6.00
C PRO A 283 30.40 5.38 6.90
N THR A 284 29.08 5.23 6.91
CA THR A 284 28.32 4.24 7.67
C THR A 284 28.55 2.84 7.12
N MET A 285 28.44 2.66 5.81
CA MET A 285 28.76 1.39 5.13
C MET A 285 30.23 1.04 5.33
N LYS A 286 31.15 2.00 5.15
CA LYS A 286 32.59 1.79 5.35
C LYS A 286 32.89 1.29 6.76
N LYS A 287 32.28 1.92 7.79
CA LYS A 287 32.42 1.49 9.19
C LYS A 287 31.90 0.07 9.37
N ALA A 288 30.70 -0.24 8.87
CA ALA A 288 30.10 -1.56 9.01
C ALA A 288 30.94 -2.66 8.34
N ILE A 289 31.41 -2.42 7.12
CA ILE A 289 32.29 -3.33 6.38
C ILE A 289 33.55 -3.63 7.19
N SER A 290 34.22 -2.59 7.71
CA SER A 290 35.44 -2.77 8.51
C SER A 290 35.24 -3.56 9.82
N VAL A 291 34.01 -3.57 10.35
CA VAL A 291 33.66 -4.30 11.59
C VAL A 291 33.33 -5.76 11.31
N VAL A 292 32.72 -6.08 10.17
CA VAL A 292 32.18 -7.42 9.88
C VAL A 292 33.08 -8.23 8.94
N PHE A 293 33.71 -7.57 7.97
CA PHE A 293 34.52 -8.20 6.94
C PHE A 293 35.99 -7.82 7.10
N VAL A 294 36.71 -8.60 7.92
CA VAL A 294 38.07 -8.26 8.36
C VAL A 294 39.14 -8.47 7.29
N ASP A 295 38.97 -9.44 6.38
CA ASP A 295 39.93 -9.71 5.30
C ASP A 295 39.44 -9.26 3.91
N THR A 296 38.37 -8.47 3.87
CA THR A 296 37.80 -7.94 2.62
C THR A 296 38.39 -6.59 2.27
N ARG A 297 38.75 -6.40 1.00
CA ARG A 297 39.17 -5.09 0.49
C ARG A 297 37.95 -4.26 0.12
N HIS A 298 37.77 -3.12 0.78
CA HIS A 298 36.74 -2.15 0.42
C HIS A 298 37.22 -1.25 -0.73
N GLN A 299 36.41 -1.14 -1.78
CA GLN A 299 36.65 -0.28 -2.95
C GLN A 299 35.45 0.62 -3.19
N LEU A 300 35.70 1.79 -3.76
CA LEU A 300 34.64 2.72 -4.14
C LEU A 300 34.10 2.38 -5.53
N CYS A 301 32.77 2.50 -5.69
CA CYS A 301 32.11 2.33 -6.97
C CYS A 301 32.65 3.33 -8.00
N MET A 302 33.04 2.83 -9.18
CA MET A 302 33.58 3.65 -10.26
C MET A 302 32.57 4.71 -10.71
N TRP A 303 31.29 4.36 -10.81
CA TRP A 303 30.23 5.30 -11.17
C TRP A 303 30.19 6.50 -10.22
N TYR A 304 30.27 6.25 -8.91
CA TYR A 304 30.32 7.31 -7.90
C TYR A 304 31.55 8.20 -8.05
N VAL A 305 32.73 7.60 -8.24
CA VAL A 305 33.99 8.32 -8.45
C VAL A 305 33.89 9.20 -9.69
N MET A 306 33.41 8.67 -10.81
CA MET A 306 33.25 9.40 -12.06
C MET A 306 32.25 10.54 -11.95
N HIS A 307 31.10 10.31 -11.30
CA HIS A 307 30.08 11.34 -11.09
C HIS A 307 30.62 12.50 -10.23
N LYS A 308 31.33 12.19 -9.13
CA LYS A 308 31.97 13.22 -8.30
C LYS A 308 33.08 13.98 -9.01
N LEU A 309 33.89 13.29 -9.81
CA LEU A 309 34.95 13.93 -10.59
C LEU A 309 34.35 14.85 -11.66
N SER A 310 33.33 14.41 -12.41
CA SER A 310 32.67 15.27 -13.40
C SER A 310 32.07 16.53 -12.78
N LEU A 311 31.47 16.43 -11.58
CA LEU A 311 30.93 17.59 -10.87
C LEU A 311 31.99 18.59 -10.41
N LYS A 312 33.21 18.12 -10.11
CA LYS A 312 34.33 18.97 -9.67
C LYS A 312 35.21 19.48 -10.80
N VAL A 313 35.24 18.76 -11.93
CA VAL A 313 36.15 18.99 -13.07
C VAL A 313 35.40 19.62 -14.25
N PHE A 314 34.15 20.07 -14.09
CA PHE A 314 33.38 20.78 -15.12
C PHE A 314 34.02 22.11 -15.60
N MET A 315 35.18 22.49 -15.08
CA MET A 315 35.97 23.62 -15.58
C MET A 315 37.14 23.25 -16.50
N LEU A 316 37.54 21.97 -16.65
CA LEU A 316 38.69 21.62 -17.49
C LEU A 316 38.59 20.19 -18.05
N PHE A 317 38.67 20.08 -19.39
CA PHE A 317 38.88 18.89 -20.21
C PHE A 317 37.66 18.19 -20.86
N TYR A 318 37.20 18.78 -21.98
CA TYR A 318 37.22 18.04 -23.25
C TYR A 318 38.64 17.50 -23.47
N VAL A 319 38.80 16.30 -24.04
CA VAL A 319 40.08 15.58 -24.28
C VAL A 319 40.40 14.54 -23.19
N TRP A 320 39.68 13.42 -23.18
CA TRP A 320 40.22 12.07 -22.87
C TRP A 320 39.19 11.02 -23.35
N HIS A 321 38.91 10.99 -24.66
CA HIS A 321 37.79 10.24 -25.25
C HIS A 321 38.09 8.79 -25.68
N PHE A 322 39.26 8.17 -25.46
CA PHE A 322 39.52 6.88 -26.10
C PHE A 322 40.24 5.87 -25.19
N ARG A 323 39.49 5.24 -24.26
CA ARG A 323 39.69 3.82 -23.85
C ARG A 323 38.79 3.27 -22.73
N ILE A 324 37.86 4.06 -22.16
CA ILE A 324 36.97 3.60 -21.07
C ILE A 324 35.55 3.26 -21.60
N HIS A 325 35.37 3.22 -22.92
CA HIS A 325 34.05 3.07 -23.53
C HIS A 325 33.41 1.68 -23.37
N CYS A 326 34.18 0.65 -22.98
CA CYS A 326 33.66 -0.71 -22.73
C CYS A 326 33.14 -0.93 -21.30
N ILE A 327 33.66 -0.21 -20.30
CA ILE A 327 33.20 -0.35 -18.89
C ILE A 327 32.03 0.61 -18.60
N LEU A 328 32.03 1.77 -19.27
CA LEU A 328 31.04 2.84 -19.07
C LEU A 328 29.60 2.51 -19.52
N LYS A 329 29.40 1.56 -20.45
CA LYS A 329 28.04 1.18 -20.88
C LYS A 329 27.34 0.19 -19.95
N TYR A 330 28.07 -0.56 -19.14
CA TYR A 330 27.49 -1.69 -18.39
C TYR A 330 27.01 -1.33 -16.97
N MET A 331 27.65 -0.38 -16.27
CA MET A 331 27.13 0.06 -14.96
C MET A 331 26.01 1.11 -15.04
N ALA A 332 25.85 1.81 -16.17
CA ALA A 332 24.67 2.66 -16.42
C ALA A 332 23.37 1.85 -16.62
N PHE A 333 23.49 0.52 -16.80
CA PHE A 333 22.36 -0.39 -16.95
C PHE A 333 21.79 -0.88 -15.60
N CYS A 334 22.50 -0.69 -14.49
CA CYS A 334 22.01 -1.03 -13.16
C CYS A 334 20.86 -0.13 -12.66
N THR A 335 20.62 1.02 -13.31
CA THR A 335 19.50 1.93 -13.01
C THR A 335 18.38 1.90 -14.06
N LEU A 336 18.51 1.15 -15.16
CA LEU A 336 17.56 1.17 -16.28
C LEU A 336 16.86 -0.18 -16.60
N LEU A 337 17.20 -1.28 -15.92
CA LEU A 337 16.55 -2.59 -16.13
C LEU A 337 15.56 -3.04 -15.04
N LEU A 338 14.99 -2.11 -14.27
CA LEU A 338 13.76 -2.34 -13.48
C LEU A 338 12.52 -1.65 -14.09
N PHE A 339 12.63 -1.22 -15.35
CA PHE A 339 11.48 -0.87 -16.19
C PHE A 339 11.35 -1.91 -17.30
N PHE A 340 10.90 -3.12 -16.93
CA PHE A 340 9.79 -3.86 -17.57
C PHE A 340 9.42 -5.09 -16.73
#